data_AF-A0A533XB98-F1
#
_entry.id   AF-A0A533XB98-F1
#
_cell.length_a   1.000
_cell.length_b   1.000
_cell.length_c   1.000
_cell.angle_alpha   90.00
_cell.angle_beta   90.00
_cell.angle_gamma   90.00
#
_symmetry.space_group_name_H-M   'P 1'
#
loop_
_entity.id
_entity.type
_entity.pdbx_description
1 polymer ?
#
loop_
_entity_poly.entity_id
_entity_poly.type
_entity_poly.pdbx_seq_one_letter_code
_entity_poly.pdbx_strand_id
1 'polypeptide(L)'
;MSKPVPARTPYDGTALIADPIHEYISFTVPYATADQSELTEKDLIDSPWVQRLRYIYQLQSARWVYPSAEHSRFVHSLGTMHVAGRFARHLYPFLAKVFRDVPSENYVESLLRVTALVHDIGHGPFCHFF
;
A
#
# COMPACT_ATOMS: atom_id res chain seq x y z
N MET A 1 10.13 0.65 -39.04
CA MET A 1 8.70 0.70 -38.67
C MET A 1 8.61 0.76 -37.17
N SER A 2 8.25 1.92 -36.60
CA SER A 2 7.96 2.03 -35.17
C SER A 2 6.73 1.20 -34.86
N LYS A 3 6.81 0.30 -33.88
CA LYS A 3 5.62 -0.41 -33.39
C LYS A 3 4.63 0.62 -32.85
N PRO A 4 3.33 0.50 -33.17
CA PRO A 4 2.31 1.37 -32.58
C PRO A 4 2.36 1.21 -31.07
N VAL A 5 2.43 2.34 -30.34
CA VAL A 5 2.32 2.36 -28.88
C VAL A 5 0.92 1.84 -28.55
N PRO A 6 0.78 0.74 -27.78
CA PRO A 6 -0.53 0.22 -27.42
C PRO A 6 -1.32 1.31 -26.67
N ALA A 7 -2.60 1.46 -26.99
CA ALA A 7 -3.47 2.38 -26.30
C ALA A 7 -3.46 2.06 -24.80
N ARG A 8 -3.15 3.05 -23.95
CA ARG A 8 -3.18 2.89 -22.49
C ARG A 8 -4.58 2.44 -22.07
N THR A 9 -4.66 1.26 -21.46
CA THR A 9 -5.91 0.83 -20.84
C THR A 9 -6.18 1.69 -19.60
N PRO A 10 -7.43 1.83 -19.14
CA PRO A 10 -7.76 2.64 -17.96
C PRO A 10 -7.05 2.19 -16.66
N TYR A 11 -6.51 0.97 -16.66
CA TYR A 11 -5.85 0.32 -15.53
C TYR A 11 -4.35 0.12 -15.77
N ASP A 12 -3.79 0.70 -16.83
CA ASP A 12 -2.35 0.61 -17.08
C ASP A 12 -1.58 1.28 -15.91
N GLY A 13 -0.67 0.53 -15.29
CA GLY A 13 0.09 0.98 -14.12
C GLY A 13 -0.63 0.88 -12.76
N THR A 14 -1.86 0.33 -12.70
CA THR A 14 -2.60 0.16 -11.43
C THR A 14 -3.32 -1.18 -11.34
N ALA A 15 -3.27 -1.82 -10.17
CA ALA A 15 -4.07 -2.98 -9.83
C ALA A 15 -4.94 -2.72 -8.60
N LEU A 16 -5.95 -3.57 -8.39
CA LEU A 16 -6.93 -3.44 -7.31
C LEU A 16 -6.92 -4.70 -6.44
N ILE A 17 -7.06 -4.51 -5.13
CA ILE A 17 -7.34 -5.55 -4.14
C ILE A 17 -8.71 -5.25 -3.55
N ALA A 18 -9.61 -6.22 -3.54
CA ALA A 18 -10.88 -6.09 -2.84
C ALA A 18 -10.65 -6.11 -1.32
N ASP A 19 -11.23 -5.14 -0.61
CA ASP A 19 -11.10 -4.99 0.83
C ASP A 19 -12.48 -4.75 1.46
N PRO A 20 -12.85 -5.43 2.56
CA PRO A 20 -14.19 -5.31 3.14
C PRO A 20 -14.46 -3.96 3.82
N ILE A 21 -13.42 -3.17 4.13
CA ILE A 21 -13.54 -1.85 4.79
C ILE A 21 -13.47 -0.72 3.76
N HIS A 22 -12.64 -0.87 2.75
CA HIS A 22 -12.34 0.15 1.75
C HIS A 22 -12.92 -0.12 0.36
N GLU A 23 -13.68 -1.22 0.19
CA GLU A 23 -14.19 -1.78 -1.07
C GLU A 23 -13.07 -2.23 -2.01
N TYR A 24 -12.27 -1.28 -2.50
CA TYR A 24 -11.10 -1.51 -3.33
C TYR A 24 -9.91 -0.68 -2.89
N ILE A 25 -8.77 -1.33 -2.72
CA ILE A 25 -7.47 -0.71 -2.52
C ILE A 25 -6.70 -0.78 -3.83
N SER A 26 -6.40 0.37 -4.42
CA SER A 26 -5.49 0.47 -5.56
C SER A 26 -4.04 0.41 -5.10
N PHE A 27 -3.19 -0.21 -5.92
CA PHE A 27 -1.74 -0.20 -5.76
C PHE A 27 -1.04 -0.14 -7.12
N THR A 28 0.17 0.40 -7.15
CA THR A 28 0.93 0.55 -8.39
C THR A 28 1.50 -0.79 -8.86
N VAL A 29 1.44 -1.00 -10.18
CA VAL A 29 2.05 -2.13 -10.89
C VAL A 29 2.85 -1.58 -12.07
N PRO A 30 3.83 -2.32 -12.61
CA PRO A 30 4.57 -1.85 -13.78
C PRO A 30 3.62 -1.59 -14.96
N TYR A 31 3.87 -0.51 -15.70
CA TYR A 31 3.16 -0.25 -16.96
C TYR A 31 3.41 -1.36 -17.97
N ALA A 32 2.47 -1.58 -18.90
CA ALA A 32 2.62 -2.58 -19.95
C ALA A 32 3.87 -2.37 -20.84
N THR A 33 4.35 -1.14 -20.93
CA THR A 33 5.56 -0.74 -21.66
C THR A 33 6.68 -0.25 -20.73
N ALA A 34 6.62 -0.59 -19.44
CA ALA A 34 7.61 -0.17 -18.46
C ALA A 34 9.01 -0.70 -18.79
N ASP A 35 10.02 0.01 -18.30
CA ASP A 35 11.36 -0.55 -18.16
C ASP A 35 11.29 -1.74 -17.18
N GLN A 36 11.99 -2.83 -17.49
CA GLN A 36 12.05 -4.02 -16.63
C GLN A 36 12.71 -3.74 -15.28
N SER A 37 13.37 -2.59 -15.13
CA SER A 37 13.96 -2.13 -13.87
C SER A 37 12.99 -1.38 -12.94
N GLU A 38 11.78 -1.04 -13.41
CA GLU A 38 10.79 -0.31 -12.62
C GLU A 38 10.28 -1.16 -11.45
N LEU A 39 10.39 -0.62 -10.23
CA LEU A 39 9.86 -1.23 -9.01
C LEU A 39 8.65 -0.43 -8.54
N THR A 40 7.64 -1.15 -8.06
CA THR A 40 6.32 -0.63 -7.71
C THR A 40 5.85 -1.13 -6.35
N GLU A 41 4.69 -0.66 -5.90
CA GLU A 41 4.07 -1.14 -4.66
C GLU A 41 3.84 -2.65 -4.71
N LYS A 42 3.56 -3.21 -5.90
CA LYS A 42 3.44 -4.65 -6.10
C LYS A 42 4.67 -5.42 -5.61
N ASP A 43 5.87 -4.95 -5.94
CA ASP A 43 7.11 -5.63 -5.58
C ASP A 43 7.34 -5.65 -4.07
N LEU A 44 6.96 -4.55 -3.39
CA LEU A 44 6.97 -4.49 -1.93
C LEU A 44 5.90 -5.40 -1.31
N ILE A 45 4.66 -5.35 -1.82
CA ILE A 45 3.55 -6.17 -1.33
C ILE A 45 3.86 -7.66 -1.47
N ASP A 46 4.47 -8.06 -2.59
CA ASP A 46 4.84 -9.45 -2.87
C ASP A 46 6.16 -9.87 -2.22
N SER A 47 6.89 -8.95 -1.58
CA SER A 47 8.12 -9.27 -0.88
C SER A 47 7.86 -10.25 0.29
N PRO A 48 8.82 -11.14 0.60
CA PRO A 48 8.70 -12.06 1.74
C PRO A 48 8.42 -11.33 3.06
N TRP A 49 8.94 -10.10 3.20
CA TRP A 49 8.82 -9.30 4.42
C TRP A 49 7.39 -8.82 4.67
N VAL A 50 6.69 -8.38 3.61
CA VAL A 50 5.28 -7.97 3.72
C VAL A 50 4.36 -9.19 3.73
N GLN A 51 4.61 -10.19 2.89
CA GLN A 51 3.81 -11.43 2.84
C GLN A 51 3.81 -12.18 4.17
N ARG A 52 4.91 -12.11 4.94
CA ARG A 52 4.99 -12.63 6.31
C ARG A 52 3.89 -12.11 7.23
N LEU A 53 3.42 -10.87 7.04
CA LEU A 53 2.37 -10.27 7.88
C LEU A 53 1.02 -11.00 7.77
N ARG A 54 0.82 -11.86 6.75
CA ARG A 54 -0.38 -12.70 6.63
C ARG A 54 -0.52 -13.69 7.79
N TYR A 55 0.61 -14.07 8.39
CA TYR A 55 0.67 -15.06 9.46
C TYR A 55 0.67 -14.42 10.86
N ILE A 56 0.61 -13.09 10.95
CA ILE A 56 0.61 -12.35 12.21
C ILE A 56 -0.78 -11.75 12.40
N TYR A 57 -1.55 -12.32 13.32
CA TYR A 57 -2.89 -11.82 13.62
C TYR A 57 -2.83 -10.42 14.25
N GLN A 58 -3.75 -9.53 13.89
CA GLN A 58 -3.76 -8.18 14.42
C GLN A 58 -3.88 -8.18 15.94
N LEU A 59 -4.84 -8.96 16.46
CA LEU A 59 -5.18 -9.04 17.89
C LEU A 59 -4.67 -10.30 18.59
N GLN A 60 -3.76 -11.06 17.94
CA GLN A 60 -3.07 -12.21 18.53
C GLN A 60 -4.03 -13.21 19.21
N SER A 61 -3.89 -13.47 20.52
CA SER A 61 -4.71 -14.43 21.28
C SER A 61 -6.15 -13.97 21.50
N ALA A 62 -6.47 -12.69 21.30
CA ALA A 62 -7.84 -12.20 21.45
C ALA A 62 -8.80 -12.93 20.51
N ARG A 63 -8.32 -13.49 19.39
CA ARG A 63 -9.12 -14.32 18.48
C ARG A 63 -9.70 -15.58 19.12
N TRP A 64 -9.11 -16.06 20.22
CA TRP A 64 -9.65 -17.21 20.97
C TRP A 64 -10.86 -16.84 21.83
N VAL A 65 -11.02 -15.54 22.13
CA VAL A 65 -12.20 -15.00 22.83
C VAL A 65 -13.21 -14.44 21.83
N TYR A 66 -12.71 -13.76 20.79
CA TYR A 66 -13.50 -13.11 19.74
C TYR A 66 -13.27 -13.82 18.40
N PRO A 67 -14.12 -14.78 18.01
CA PRO A 67 -13.88 -15.60 16.82
C PRO A 67 -13.88 -14.81 15.51
N SER A 68 -14.38 -13.58 15.48
CA SER A 68 -14.29 -12.67 14.32
C SER A 68 -12.97 -11.91 14.21
N ALA A 69 -12.11 -11.94 15.22
CA ALA A 69 -10.82 -11.24 15.25
C ALA A 69 -9.71 -12.01 14.48
N GLU A 70 -10.02 -12.49 13.27
CA GLU A 70 -9.11 -13.31 12.46
C GLU A 70 -8.24 -12.51 11.48
N HIS A 71 -8.45 -11.19 11.41
CA HIS A 71 -7.70 -10.32 10.52
C HIS A 71 -6.20 -10.30 10.89
N SER A 72 -5.37 -10.29 9.85
CA SER A 72 -3.91 -10.25 9.97
C SER A 72 -3.35 -8.84 9.80
N ARG A 73 -2.09 -8.64 10.20
CA ARG A 73 -1.38 -7.38 9.98
C ARG A 73 -1.22 -7.05 8.51
N PHE A 74 -1.25 -8.04 7.62
CA PHE A 74 -1.18 -7.82 6.18
C PHE A 74 -2.35 -6.97 5.68
N VAL A 75 -3.59 -7.34 6.03
CA VAL A 75 -4.78 -6.59 5.57
C VAL A 75 -4.83 -5.20 6.22
N HIS A 76 -4.43 -5.09 7.50
CA HIS A 76 -4.28 -3.80 8.18
C HIS A 76 -3.24 -2.90 7.49
N SER A 77 -2.10 -3.45 7.09
CA SER A 77 -1.03 -2.69 6.42
C SER A 77 -1.47 -2.18 5.05
N LEU A 78 -2.20 -2.98 4.28
CA LEU A 78 -2.81 -2.54 3.01
C LEU A 78 -3.83 -1.41 3.23
N GLY A 79 -4.71 -1.54 4.22
CA GLY A 79 -5.66 -0.49 4.58
C GLY A 79 -4.97 0.80 5.02
N THR A 80 -3.91 0.68 5.82
CA THR A 80 -3.10 1.83 6.27
C THR A 80 -2.44 2.54 5.08
N MET A 81 -1.85 1.78 4.15
CA MET A 81 -1.32 2.32 2.88
C MET A 81 -2.40 3.07 2.09
N HIS A 82 -3.60 2.49 1.96
CA HIS A 82 -4.72 3.14 1.27
C HIS A 82 -5.08 4.49 1.90
N VAL A 83 -5.28 4.50 3.22
CA VAL A 83 -5.65 5.71 3.97
C VAL A 83 -4.53 6.76 3.90
N ALA A 84 -3.26 6.35 3.99
CA ALA A 84 -2.12 7.24 3.85
C ALA A 84 -2.08 7.94 2.49
N GLY A 85 -2.40 7.22 1.40
CA GLY A 85 -2.50 7.83 0.06
C GLY A 85 -3.63 8.86 -0.03
N ARG A 86 -4.80 8.56 0.54
CA ARG A 86 -5.90 9.52 0.62
C ARG A 86 -5.54 10.76 1.43
N PHE A 87 -4.86 10.56 2.56
CA PHE A 87 -4.37 11.64 3.41
C PHE A 87 -3.34 12.51 2.68
N ALA A 88 -2.38 11.90 1.98
CA ALA A 88 -1.37 12.60 1.21
C ALA A 88 -1.98 13.54 0.16
N ARG A 89 -2.92 13.04 -0.66
CA ARG A 89 -3.65 13.86 -1.64
C ARG A 89 -4.42 15.01 -1.01
N HIS A 90 -5.03 14.78 0.16
CA HIS A 90 -5.74 15.85 0.86
C HIS A 90 -4.80 16.90 1.46
N LEU A 91 -3.64 16.47 1.96
CA LEU A 91 -2.64 17.31 2.61
C LEU A 91 -1.82 18.14 1.60
N TYR A 92 -1.55 17.59 0.42
CA TYR A 92 -0.62 18.17 -0.56
C TYR A 92 -0.93 19.61 -0.98
N PRO A 93 -2.20 20.02 -1.26
CA PRO A 93 -2.52 21.40 -1.61
C PRO A 93 -2.18 22.42 -0.50
N PHE A 94 -2.16 21.99 0.76
CA PHE A 94 -1.76 22.83 1.89
C PHE A 94 -0.23 22.89 2.02
N LEU A 95 0.46 21.77 1.85
CA LEU A 95 1.92 21.72 1.84
C LEU A 95 2.51 22.62 0.75
N ALA A 96 1.95 22.56 -0.47
CA ALA A 96 2.39 23.38 -1.59
C ALA A 96 2.19 24.89 -1.40
N LYS A 97 1.28 25.30 -0.50
CA LYS A 97 1.10 26.72 -0.14
C LYS A 97 2.12 27.21 0.88
N VAL A 98 2.58 26.32 1.76
CA VAL A 98 3.49 26.66 2.87
C VAL A 98 4.95 26.54 2.44
N PHE A 99 5.29 25.51 1.66
CA PHE A 99 6.66 25.22 1.24
C PHE A 99 6.84 25.53 -0.25
N ARG A 100 7.85 26.36 -0.56
CA ARG A 100 8.16 26.76 -1.94
C ARG A 100 8.77 25.64 -2.79
N ASP A 101 9.40 24.68 -2.14
CA ASP A 101 10.21 23.59 -2.71
C ASP A 101 9.62 22.21 -2.35
N VAL A 102 8.30 22.11 -2.21
CA VAL A 102 7.64 20.82 -1.96
C VAL A 102 7.96 19.82 -3.09
N PRO A 103 8.30 18.55 -2.76
CA PRO A 103 8.41 17.48 -3.76
C PRO A 103 7.10 17.29 -4.53
N SER A 104 7.13 16.54 -5.64
CA SER A 104 5.91 16.30 -6.43
C SER A 104 4.82 15.57 -5.63
N GLU A 105 3.56 15.81 -5.97
CA GLU A 105 2.40 15.16 -5.33
C GLU A 105 2.54 13.63 -5.32
N ASN A 106 2.90 13.07 -6.48
CA ASN A 106 3.11 11.63 -6.63
C ASN A 106 4.23 11.11 -5.73
N TYR A 107 5.31 11.88 -5.55
CA TYR A 107 6.39 11.50 -4.64
C TYR A 107 5.93 11.50 -3.19
N VAL A 108 5.26 12.57 -2.74
CA VAL A 108 4.73 12.66 -1.37
C VAL A 108 3.71 11.55 -1.10
N GLU A 109 2.79 11.32 -2.04
CA GLU A 109 1.82 10.24 -1.93
C GLU A 109 2.51 8.88 -1.82
N SER A 110 3.41 8.56 -2.76
CA SER A 110 4.09 7.26 -2.80
C SER A 110 4.92 7.03 -1.55
N LEU A 111 5.61 8.06 -1.06
CA LEU A 111 6.38 8.00 0.18
C LEU A 111 5.49 7.65 1.37
N LEU A 112 4.39 8.39 1.57
CA LEU A 112 3.46 8.16 2.68
C LEU A 112 2.82 6.77 2.59
N ARG A 113 2.42 6.34 1.39
CA ARG A 113 1.85 5.03 1.15
C ARG A 113 2.84 3.91 1.49
N VAL A 114 4.07 3.97 0.99
CA VAL A 114 5.11 2.97 1.28
C VAL A 114 5.46 2.94 2.76
N THR A 115 5.64 4.11 3.40
CA THR A 115 5.87 4.18 4.85
C THR A 115 4.73 3.53 5.64
N ALA A 116 3.49 3.80 5.27
CA ALA A 116 2.32 3.21 5.89
C ALA A 116 2.19 1.70 5.60
N LEU A 117 2.57 1.22 4.43
CA LEU A 117 2.57 -0.21 4.12
C LEU A 117 3.54 -0.98 5.01
N VAL A 118 4.71 -0.41 5.29
CA VAL A 118 5.78 -1.10 6.03
C VAL A 118 5.84 -0.76 7.52
N HIS A 119 4.93 0.08 8.04
CA HIS A 119 4.97 0.52 9.44
C HIS A 119 4.94 -0.65 10.45
N ASP A 120 4.24 -1.74 10.08
CA ASP A 120 4.03 -2.92 10.91
C ASP A 120 5.00 -4.08 10.57
N ILE A 121 5.96 -3.88 9.66
CA ILE A 121 6.85 -4.94 9.16
C ILE A 121 7.69 -5.60 10.27
N GLY A 122 8.02 -4.81 11.30
CA GLY A 122 8.81 -5.24 12.46
C GLY A 122 8.04 -6.10 13.46
N HIS A 123 6.72 -6.27 13.31
CA HIS A 123 5.96 -7.06 14.27
C HIS A 123 6.36 -8.54 14.24
N GLY A 124 6.60 -9.11 15.42
CA GLY A 124 6.81 -10.52 15.67
C GLY A 124 5.55 -11.24 16.17
N PRO A 125 5.60 -12.57 16.29
CA PRO A 125 4.56 -13.35 16.97
C PRO A 125 4.36 -12.84 18.39
N PHE A 126 3.11 -12.63 18.81
CA PHE A 126 2.75 -12.25 20.18
C PHE A 126 3.43 -10.95 20.70
N CYS A 127 3.85 -10.02 19.84
CA CYS A 127 4.50 -8.80 20.33
C CYS A 127 3.61 -7.97 21.27
N HIS A 128 2.41 -7.62 20.81
CA HIS A 128 1.42 -6.89 21.62
C HIS A 128 0.58 -7.85 22.48
N PHE A 129 1.19 -8.93 22.97
CA PHE A 129 0.52 -9.88 23.84
C PHE A 129 0.39 -9.26 25.22
N PHE A 130 -0.68 -8.48 25.40
CA PHE A 130 -1.02 -7.70 26.60
C PHE A 130 0.17 -7.02 27.28
#